data_AF-A0A9J5ZDL3-F1
#
_entry.id   AF-A0A9J5ZDL3-F1
#
_cell.length_a   1.000
_cell.length_b   1.000
_cell.length_c   1.000
_cell.angle_alpha   90.00
_cell.angle_beta   90.00
_cell.angle_gamma   90.00
#
_symmetry.space_group_name_H-M   'P 1'
#
loop_
_entity.id
_entity.type
_entity.pdbx_description
1 polymer ?
#
loop_
_entity_poly.entity_id
_entity_poly.type
_entity_poly.pdbx_seq_one_letter_code
_entity_poly.pdbx_strand_id
1 'polypeptide(L)'
;MELNGYALPKNAIIYFMAREMGLNSNVWEDPMEFKPERFLVDGETFDITESRDIKMPFGVGRRICPGYDFAMFHLEYFVSNLIWRFK
;
A
#
# COMPACT_ATOMS: atom_id res chain seq x y z
N MET A 1 9.02 16.53 18.83
CA MET A 1 8.67 15.21 18.27
C MET A 1 9.97 14.49 18.02
N GLU A 2 10.02 13.21 18.36
CA GLU A 2 11.20 12.37 18.17
C GLU A 2 10.82 11.20 17.25
N LEU A 3 11.74 10.81 16.37
CA LEU A 3 11.61 9.64 15.50
C LEU A 3 12.89 8.82 15.59
N ASN A 4 12.82 7.59 16.10
CA ASN A 4 13.97 6.69 16.28
C ASN A 4 15.18 7.36 16.97
N GLY A 5 14.98 8.13 18.05
CA GLY A 5 16.07 8.83 18.73
C GLY A 5 16.41 10.22 18.17
N TYR A 6 15.86 10.59 17.01
CA TYR A 6 16.16 11.87 16.36
C TYR A 6 15.11 12.93 16.69
N ALA A 7 15.55 14.05 17.25
CA ALA A 7 14.70 15.22 17.45
C ALA A 7 14.39 15.88 16.11
N LEU A 8 13.10 15.96 15.76
CA LEU A 8 12.65 16.58 14.51
C LEU A 8 12.36 18.07 14.73
N PRO A 9 12.97 18.97 13.93
CA PRO A 9 12.66 20.39 13.97
C PRO A 9 11.19 20.68 13.68
N LYS A 10 10.67 21.76 14.27
CA LYS A 10 9.34 22.25 13.91
C LYS A 10 9.31 22.60 12.41
N ASN A 11 8.23 22.21 11.73
CA ASN A 11 8.03 22.40 10.29
C ASN A 11 9.01 21.62 9.39
N ALA A 12 9.73 20.62 9.92
CA ALA A 12 10.50 19.71 9.08
C ALA A 12 9.58 19.00 8.07
N ILE A 13 10.06 18.86 6.83
CA ILE A 13 9.41 18.05 5.80
C ILE A 13 9.91 16.62 5.96
N ILE A 14 8.98 15.67 6.06
CA ILE A 14 9.28 14.24 6.19
C ILE A 14 8.81 13.55 4.91
N TYR A 15 9.73 12.82 4.28
CA TYR A 15 9.44 12.02 3.10
C TYR A 15 9.36 10.55 3.46
N PHE A 16 8.24 9.92 3.14
CA PHE A 16 8.10 8.46 3.20
C PHE A 16 8.41 7.90 1.81
N MET A 17 9.48 7.12 1.72
CA MET A 17 9.92 6.47 0.49
C MET A 17 9.06 5.23 0.22
N ALA A 18 7.79 5.46 -0.14
CA ALA A 18 6.78 4.41 -0.28
C ALA A 18 7.17 3.34 -1.31
N ARG A 19 7.89 3.73 -2.37
CA ARG A 19 8.39 2.79 -3.39
C ARG A 19 9.44 1.85 -2.81
N GLU A 20 10.41 2.40 -2.12
CA GLU A 20 11.53 1.68 -1.49
C GLU A 20 11.00 0.75 -0.41
N MET A 21 10.01 1.21 0.35
CA MET A 21 9.27 0.42 1.33
C MET A 21 8.53 -0.76 0.68
N GLY A 22 7.86 -0.55 -0.45
CA GLY A 22 7.17 -1.59 -1.22
C GLY A 22 8.11 -2.57 -1.94
N LEU A 23 9.39 -2.24 -2.09
CA LEU A 23 10.41 -3.07 -2.75
C LEU A 23 11.47 -3.63 -1.79
N ASN A 24 11.29 -3.45 -0.48
CA ASN A 24 12.25 -3.89 0.52
C ASN A 24 12.27 -5.43 0.60
N SER A 25 13.38 -6.05 0.18
CA SER A 25 13.56 -7.50 0.19
C SER A 25 13.62 -8.13 1.58
N ASN A 26 13.81 -7.33 2.65
CA ASN A 26 13.75 -7.83 4.02
C ASN A 26 12.30 -8.00 4.52
N VAL A 27 11.33 -7.41 3.80
CA VAL A 27 9.91 -7.41 4.16
C VAL A 27 9.11 -8.22 3.13
N TRP A 28 9.49 -8.12 1.86
CA TRP A 28 8.81 -8.77 0.75
C TRP A 28 9.69 -9.84 0.14
N GLU A 29 9.15 -11.06 0.03
CA GLU A 29 9.71 -12.09 -0.85
C GLU A 29 9.56 -11.64 -2.30
N ASP A 30 10.62 -11.78 -3.10
CA ASP A 30 10.66 -11.43 -4.53
C ASP A 30 9.95 -10.10 -4.86
N PRO A 31 10.42 -8.95 -4.33
CA PRO A 31 9.71 -7.67 -4.41
C PRO A 31 9.54 -7.14 -5.84
N MET A 32 10.40 -7.57 -6.76
CA MET A 32 10.38 -7.15 -8.17
C MET A 32 9.48 -8.03 -9.04
N GLU A 33 9.01 -9.18 -8.52
CA GLU A 33 8.11 -10.06 -9.25
C GLU A 33 6.66 -9.64 -9.09
N PHE A 34 5.91 -9.67 -10.19
CA PHE A 34 4.46 -9.51 -10.14
C PHE A 34 3.82 -10.83 -9.65
N LYS A 35 3.61 -10.93 -8.33
CA LYS A 35 3.06 -12.10 -7.63
C LYS A 35 1.79 -11.71 -6.86
N PRO A 36 0.63 -11.53 -7.52
CA PRO A 36 -0.64 -11.16 -6.86
C PRO A 36 -1.06 -12.11 -5.75
N GLU A 37 -0.65 -13.38 -5.85
CA GLU A 37 -0.98 -14.46 -4.91
C GLU A 37 -0.47 -14.16 -3.49
N ARG A 38 0.55 -13.30 -3.32
CA ARG A 38 1.01 -12.87 -1.98
C ARG A 38 -0.03 -12.09 -1.19
N PHE A 39 -1.08 -11.61 -1.87
CA PHE A 39 -2.18 -10.88 -1.28
C PHE A 39 -3.44 -11.74 -1.17
N LEU A 40 -3.39 -13.02 -1.52
CA LEU A 40 -4.50 -13.94 -1.31
C LEU A 40 -4.37 -14.53 0.09
N VAL A 41 -5.28 -14.17 0.99
CA VAL A 41 -5.41 -14.78 2.32
C VAL A 41 -6.63 -15.70 2.25
N ASP A 42 -6.51 -16.93 2.75
CA ASP A 42 -7.56 -17.96 2.65
C ASP A 42 -8.89 -17.50 3.26
N GLY A 43 -9.77 -16.93 2.43
CA GLY A 43 -11.11 -16.47 2.81
C GLY A 43 -11.18 -15.10 3.47
N GLU A 44 -10.06 -14.36 3.59
CA GLU A 44 -10.03 -13.02 4.19
C GLU A 44 -9.69 -11.94 3.16
N THR A 45 -10.33 -10.78 3.30
CA THR A 45 -9.98 -9.61 2.50
C THR A 45 -8.61 -9.12 2.96
N PHE A 46 -7.63 -9.12 2.06
CA PHE A 46 -6.31 -8.60 2.35
C PHE A 46 -6.40 -7.11 2.73
N ASP A 47 -6.04 -6.78 3.97
CA ASP A 47 -6.13 -5.41 4.45
C ASP A 47 -4.97 -4.56 3.89
N ILE A 48 -5.30 -3.76 2.88
CA ILE A 48 -4.39 -2.80 2.24
C ILE A 48 -4.19 -1.51 3.04
N THR A 49 -4.88 -1.36 4.17
CA THR A 49 -4.77 -0.26 5.13
C THR A 49 -4.01 -0.64 6.40
N GLU A 50 -3.76 -1.94 6.64
CA GLU A 50 -3.24 -2.38 7.92
C GLU A 50 -1.78 -1.98 8.15
N SER A 51 -1.56 -1.39 9.33
CA SER A 51 -0.31 -0.84 9.84
C SER A 51 0.82 -1.84 10.10
N ARG A 52 0.61 -3.14 9.84
CA ARG A 52 1.50 -4.21 10.31
C ARG A 52 2.66 -4.54 9.38
N ASP A 53 2.46 -4.45 8.05
CA ASP A 53 3.45 -4.98 7.09
C ASP A 53 3.85 -3.99 5.98
N ILE A 54 3.89 -2.69 6.29
CA ILE A 54 4.46 -1.66 5.40
C ILE A 54 3.73 -1.61 4.03
N LYS A 55 2.42 -1.38 4.06
CA LYS A 55 1.60 -1.17 2.87
C LYS A 55 0.86 0.16 3.02
N MET A 56 1.26 1.15 2.22
CA MET A 56 0.65 2.49 2.23
C MET A 56 0.38 3.01 0.81
N PRO A 57 -0.28 2.23 -0.08
CA PRO A 57 -0.60 2.71 -1.42
C PRO A 57 -1.48 3.97 -1.40
N PHE A 58 -2.27 4.14 -0.33
CA PHE A 58 -3.14 5.29 -0.10
C PHE A 58 -2.73 6.11 1.14
N GLY A 59 -1.57 5.87 1.72
CA GLY A 59 -1.17 6.45 3.00
C GLY A 59 -1.84 5.75 4.20
N VAL A 60 -1.73 6.37 5.38
CA VAL A 60 -2.27 5.83 6.64
C VAL A 60 -2.63 6.95 7.62
N GLY A 61 -3.50 6.64 8.58
CA GLY A 61 -3.86 7.53 9.68
C GLY A 61 -4.65 8.76 9.22
N ARG A 62 -4.46 9.89 9.91
CA ARG A 62 -5.27 11.11 9.69
C ARG A 62 -5.15 11.76 8.31
N ARG A 63 -4.16 11.36 7.50
CA ARG A 63 -3.95 11.88 6.15
C ARG A 63 -4.02 10.77 5.08
N ILE A 64 -4.68 9.66 5.39
CA ILE A 64 -5.01 8.65 4.39
C ILE A 64 -5.81 9.28 3.23
N CYS A 65 -5.61 8.78 2.02
CA CYS A 65 -6.33 9.24 0.84
C CYS A 65 -7.84 9.11 1.07
N PRO A 66 -8.62 10.20 0.97
CA PRO A 66 -10.07 10.13 1.15
C PRO A 66 -10.77 9.40 -0.01
N GLY A 67 -10.08 9.19 -1.14
CA GLY A 67 -10.60 8.47 -2.30
C GLY A 67 -10.30 6.97 -2.31
N TYR A 68 -9.82 6.41 -1.20
CA TYR A 68 -9.45 4.99 -1.06
C TYR A 68 -10.55 4.05 -1.55
N ASP A 69 -11.74 4.12 -0.93
CA ASP A 69 -12.85 3.22 -1.27
C ASP A 69 -13.33 3.40 -2.72
N PHE A 70 -13.34 4.66 -3.18
CA PHE A 70 -13.73 4.99 -4.55
C PHE A 70 -12.76 4.40 -5.58
N ALA A 71 -11.46 4.51 -5.34
CA ALA A 71 -10.43 3.99 -6.22
C ALA A 71 -10.47 2.46 -6.28
N MET A 72 -10.62 1.80 -5.14
CA MET A 72 -10.72 0.33 -5.08
C MET A 72 -11.93 -0.18 -5.88
N PHE A 73 -13.11 0.42 -5.68
CA PHE A 73 -14.30 0.08 -6.44
C PHE A 73 -14.10 0.25 -7.95
N HIS A 74 -13.47 1.34 -8.38
CA HIS A 74 -13.21 1.58 -9.81
C HIS A 74 -12.19 0.60 -10.39
N LEU A 75 -11.11 0.30 -9.65
CA LEU A 75 -10.09 -0.64 -10.10
C LEU A 75 -10.68 -2.04 -10.29
N GLU A 76 -11.44 -2.52 -9.30
CA GLU A 76 -12.15 -3.80 -9.41
C GLU A 76 -13.09 -3.80 -10.62
N TYR A 77 -13.95 -2.79 -10.75
CA TYR A 77 -14.88 -2.69 -11.87
C TYR A 77 -14.16 -2.71 -13.23
N PHE A 78 -13.15 -1.86 -13.43
CA PHE A 78 -12.47 -1.76 -14.71
C PHE A 78 -11.68 -3.02 -15.04
N VAL A 79 -10.89 -3.55 -14.10
CA VAL A 79 -10.07 -4.73 -14.33
C VAL A 79 -10.95 -5.95 -14.61
N SER A 80 -12.01 -6.16 -13.82
CA SER A 80 -12.95 -7.27 -14.06
C SER A 80 -13.62 -7.17 -15.43
N ASN A 81 -14.08 -5.98 -15.85
CA ASN A 81 -14.71 -5.82 -17.16
C ASN A 81 -13.71 -5.98 -18.32
N LEU A 82 -12.47 -5.51 -18.17
CA LEU A 82 -11.43 -5.69 -19.19
C LEU A 82 -11.13 -7.18 -19.39
N ILE A 83 -10.92 -7.92 -18.30
CA ILE A 83 -10.68 -9.38 -18.34
C ILE A 83 -11.90 -10.12 -18.93
N TRP A 84 -13.12 -9.70 -18.56
CA TRP A 84 -14.33 -10.34 -19.05
C TRP A 84 -14.53 -10.15 -20.57
N ARG A 85 -14.17 -8.97 -21.10
CA ARG A 85 -14.55 -8.57 -22.46
C ARG A 85 -13.47 -8.82 -23.51
N PHE A 86 -12.20 -8.82 -23.12
CA PHE A 86 -11.05 -8.86 -24.03
C PHE A 86 -10.13 -10.03 -23.73
N LYS A 87 -9.46 -10.54 -24.78
CA LYS A 87 -8.40 -11.56 -24.70
C LYS A 87 -7.06 -10.93 -25.05
#